data_AF-A0A061FRF2-F1
#
_entry.id   AF-A0A061FRF2-F1
#
_cell.length_a   1.000
_cell.length_b   1.000
_cell.length_c   1.000
_cell.angle_alpha   90.00
_cell.angle_beta   90.00
_cell.angle_gamma   90.00
#
_symmetry.space_group_name_H-M   'P 1'
#
loop_
_entity.id
_entity.type
_entity.pdbx_description
1 polymer ?
#
loop_
_entity_poly.entity_id
_entity_poly.type
_entity_poly.pdbx_seq_one_letter_code
_entity_poly.pdbx_strand_id
1 'polypeptide(L)'
;MKPSFNNFLGSATPVVTENETDKRALLEFKAKIIDDHFGVMHSWNNTIPFCQWHVVSCGHRHQRITKLDLRSIKLVGSISPFIGNLSFLRVLNLENNSFHQAIP
;
A
#
# COMPACT_ATOMS: atom_id res chain seq x y z
N MET A 1 9.02 36.80 12.19
CA MET A 1 10.06 36.39 11.23
C MET A 1 9.44 35.36 10.29
N LYS A 2 9.14 35.77 9.05
CA LYS A 2 8.64 34.88 7.98
C LYS A 2 9.85 34.46 7.13
N PRO A 3 10.04 33.20 6.75
CA PRO A 3 11.02 32.87 5.74
C PRO A 3 10.44 33.15 4.34
N SER A 4 11.31 33.71 3.50
CA SER A 4 11.08 34.11 2.12
C SER A 4 10.95 32.88 1.21
N PHE A 5 10.03 32.92 0.25
CA PHE A 5 9.92 31.93 -0.82
C PHE A 5 10.92 32.27 -1.94
N ASN A 6 11.86 31.38 -2.22
CA ASN A 6 12.71 31.45 -3.42
C ASN A 6 12.04 30.70 -4.58
N ASN A 7 11.88 31.39 -5.70
CA ASN A 7 11.44 30.85 -6.98
C ASN A 7 12.58 30.03 -7.62
N PHE A 8 12.35 28.74 -7.83
CA PHE A 8 13.09 27.92 -8.80
C PHE A 8 12.09 27.36 -9.81
N LEU A 9 12.23 27.74 -11.09
CA LEU A 9 11.62 27.04 -12.22
C LEU A 9 12.40 25.74 -12.46
N GLY A 10 11.98 24.68 -11.78
CA GLY A 10 12.30 23.30 -12.14
C GLY A 10 10.99 22.54 -12.19
N SER A 11 10.76 21.77 -13.25
CA SER A 11 9.58 20.91 -13.37
C SER A 11 9.45 20.08 -12.10
N ALA A 12 8.47 20.41 -11.26
CA ALA A 12 8.10 19.60 -10.12
C ALA A 12 7.51 18.31 -10.68
N THR A 13 8.36 17.31 -10.91
CA THR A 13 7.89 15.93 -10.75
C THR A 13 7.23 15.91 -9.38
N PRO A 14 5.96 15.49 -9.26
CA PRO A 14 5.34 15.41 -7.95
C PRO A 14 6.29 14.54 -7.12
N VAL A 15 6.89 15.14 -6.10
CA VAL A 15 7.56 14.37 -5.05
C VAL A 15 6.41 13.66 -4.37
N VAL A 16 5.99 12.54 -4.94
CA VAL A 16 5.08 11.62 -4.31
C VAL A 16 5.81 11.25 -3.04
N THR A 17 5.31 11.76 -1.91
CA THR A 17 5.89 11.41 -0.64
C THR A 17 5.89 9.90 -0.58
N GLU A 18 6.94 9.29 -0.03
CA GLU A 18 7.06 7.84 -0.05
C GLU A 18 5.83 7.15 0.59
N ASN A 19 5.12 7.85 1.47
CA ASN A 19 3.83 7.46 2.03
C ASN A 19 2.70 7.40 1.00
N GLU A 20 2.64 8.33 0.05
CA GLU A 20 1.68 8.27 -1.07
C GLU A 20 2.03 7.16 -2.05
N THR A 21 3.33 6.81 -2.18
CA THR A 21 3.75 5.65 -2.97
C THR A 21 3.26 4.35 -2.33
N ASP A 22 3.40 4.21 -1.01
CA ASP A 22 2.89 3.07 -0.24
C ASP A 22 1.38 2.91 -0.37
N LYS A 23 0.63 4.01 -0.15
CA LYS A 23 -0.82 4.04 -0.31
C LYS A 23 -1.24 3.62 -1.72
N ARG A 24 -0.59 4.18 -2.75
CA ARG A 24 -0.90 3.85 -4.13
C ARG A 24 -0.62 2.38 -4.43
N ALA A 25 0.50 1.84 -3.97
CA ALA A 25 0.83 0.43 -4.17
C ALA A 25 -0.24 -0.51 -3.58
N LEU A 26 -0.77 -0.19 -2.39
CA LEU A 26 -1.87 -0.97 -1.80
C LEU A 26 -3.20 -0.81 -2.54
N LEU A 27 -3.51 0.36 -3.11
CA LEU A 27 -4.71 0.54 -3.93
C LEU A 27 -4.61 -0.22 -5.25
N GLU A 28 -3.44 -0.23 -5.89
CA GLU A 28 -3.15 -1.04 -7.07
C GLU A 28 -3.23 -2.54 -6.76
N PHE A 29 -2.81 -2.95 -5.56
CA PHE A 29 -3.02 -4.32 -5.06
C PHE A 29 -4.51 -4.63 -4.91
N LYS A 30 -5.27 -3.76 -4.24
CA LYS A 30 -6.72 -3.90 -4.06
C LYS A 30 -7.46 -4.01 -5.41
N ALA A 31 -7.06 -3.25 -6.42
CA ALA A 31 -7.66 -3.29 -7.76
C ALA A 31 -7.50 -4.65 -8.47
N LYS A 32 -6.57 -5.51 -8.00
CA LYS A 32 -6.38 -6.88 -8.50
C LYS A 32 -7.14 -7.94 -7.72
N ILE A 33 -7.83 -7.56 -6.65
CA ILE A 33 -8.72 -8.44 -5.88
C ILE A 33 -10.07 -8.50 -6.58
N ILE A 34 -10.50 -9.72 -6.89
CA ILE A 34 -11.76 -10.03 -7.57
C ILE A 34 -12.85 -10.36 -6.53
N ASP A 35 -12.49 -11.12 -5.49
CA ASP A 35 -13.38 -11.46 -4.38
C ASP A 35 -12.68 -11.22 -3.04
N ASP A 36 -13.39 -10.56 -2.14
CA ASP A 36 -13.01 -10.28 -0.76
C ASP A 36 -14.12 -10.78 0.17
N HIS A 37 -14.13 -12.10 0.39
CA HIS A 37 -15.21 -12.80 1.09
C HIS A 37 -15.51 -12.26 2.50
N PHE A 38 -14.50 -11.73 3.20
CA PHE A 38 -14.64 -11.19 4.55
C PHE A 38 -14.70 -9.66 4.61
N GLY A 39 -14.65 -8.96 3.48
CA GLY A 39 -14.72 -7.50 3.43
C GLY A 39 -13.52 -6.78 4.05
N VAL A 40 -12.36 -7.43 4.15
CA VAL A 40 -11.15 -6.87 4.78
C VAL A 40 -10.67 -5.64 4.02
N MET A 41 -10.82 -5.63 2.70
CA MET A 41 -10.39 -4.55 1.80
C MET A 41 -11.29 -3.32 1.90
N HIS A 42 -12.39 -3.33 2.66
CA HIS A 42 -13.27 -2.17 2.80
C HIS A 42 -12.58 -0.99 3.49
N SER A 43 -11.68 -1.26 4.45
CA SER A 43 -10.91 -0.20 5.11
C SER A 43 -9.88 0.44 4.19
N TRP A 44 -9.50 -0.22 3.10
CA TRP A 44 -8.49 0.24 2.14
C TRP A 44 -9.09 1.30 1.22
N ASN A 45 -9.22 2.52 1.72
CA ASN A 45 -9.90 3.61 1.04
C ASN A 45 -9.24 4.98 1.31
N ASN A 46 -9.72 6.02 0.64
CA ASN A 46 -9.12 7.36 0.73
C ASN A 46 -9.49 8.13 2.00
N THR A 47 -10.44 7.66 2.81
CA THR A 47 -10.89 8.36 4.01
C THR A 47 -10.18 7.90 5.27
N ILE A 48 -9.63 6.68 5.27
CA ILE A 48 -8.89 6.09 6.38
C ILE A 48 -7.38 6.19 6.09
N PRO A 49 -6.54 6.66 7.03
CA PRO A 49 -5.08 6.60 6.88
C PRO A 49 -4.60 5.17 6.63
N PHE A 50 -3.70 4.96 5.66
CA PHE A 50 -3.33 3.60 5.22
C PHE A 50 -2.69 2.74 6.32
N CYS A 51 -2.01 3.35 7.29
CA CYS A 51 -1.48 2.63 8.47
C CYS A 51 -2.56 2.11 9.42
N GLN A 52 -3.81 2.53 9.26
CA GLN A 52 -4.97 2.04 10.01
C GLN A 52 -5.84 1.08 9.19
N TRP A 53 -5.46 0.79 7.95
CA TRP A 53 -6.16 -0.22 7.18
C TRP A 53 -6.00 -1.59 7.85
N HIS A 54 -7.05 -2.40 7.84
CA HIS A 54 -6.98 -3.77 8.32
C HIS A 54 -5.80 -4.48 7.66
N VAL A 55 -5.16 -5.36 8.43
CA VAL A 55 -4.05 -6.23 8.03
C VAL A 55 -2.77 -5.52 7.54
N VAL A 56 -2.74 -4.18 7.60
CA VAL A 56 -1.54 -3.35 7.35
C VAL A 56 -0.84 -3.04 8.66
N SER A 57 0.49 -3.04 8.68
CA SER A 57 1.26 -2.49 9.79
C SER A 57 2.38 -1.58 9.29
N CYS A 58 2.46 -0.39 9.87
CA CYS A 58 3.48 0.60 9.57
C CYS A 58 4.60 0.64 10.62
N GLY A 59 5.79 1.00 10.18
CA GLY A 59 6.92 1.27 11.07
C GLY A 59 6.76 2.59 11.81
N HIS A 60 7.13 2.62 13.09
CA HIS A 60 6.95 3.79 13.97
C HIS A 60 7.70 5.05 13.51
N ARG A 61 8.91 4.90 12.92
CA ARG A 61 9.79 6.03 12.59
C ARG A 61 9.34 6.81 11.36
N HIS A 62 8.99 6.10 10.29
CA HIS A 62 8.74 6.70 8.98
C HIS A 62 7.28 6.56 8.52
N GLN A 63 6.44 5.86 9.30
CA GLN A 63 5.05 5.57 8.92
C GLN A 63 4.94 4.87 7.55
N ARG A 64 5.96 4.07 7.21
CA ARG A 64 6.03 3.25 5.99
C ARG A 64 5.50 1.85 6.25
N ILE A 65 4.92 1.20 5.24
CA ILE A 65 4.41 -0.15 5.37
C ILE A 65 5.56 -1.12 5.62
N THR A 66 5.44 -1.93 6.66
CA THR A 66 6.45 -2.93 7.04
C THR A 66 5.90 -4.35 7.03
N LYS A 67 4.58 -4.52 7.18
CA LYS A 67 3.93 -5.83 7.17
C LYS A 67 2.55 -5.75 6.52
N LEU A 68 2.27 -6.76 5.70
CA LEU A 68 0.96 -7.10 5.15
C LEU A 68 0.67 -8.56 5.48
N ASP A 69 -0.32 -8.79 6.34
CA ASP A 69 -0.69 -10.14 6.79
C ASP A 69 -2.07 -10.53 6.30
N LEU A 70 -2.11 -10.99 5.06
CA LEU A 70 -3.35 -11.37 4.37
C LEU A 70 -3.62 -12.87 4.52
N ARG A 71 -3.07 -13.54 5.53
CA ARG A 71 -3.23 -14.99 5.66
C ARG A 71 -4.68 -15.39 5.92
N SER A 72 -5.15 -16.40 5.19
CA SER A 72 -6.43 -17.08 5.46
C SER A 72 -7.68 -16.17 5.44
N ILE A 73 -7.64 -15.07 4.68
CA ILE A 73 -8.79 -14.16 4.51
C ILE A 73 -9.55 -14.39 3.20
N LYS A 74 -9.34 -15.55 2.54
CA LYS A 74 -10.10 -16.01 1.38
C LYS A 74 -10.18 -14.99 0.24
N LEU A 75 -9.08 -14.29 -0.03
CA LEU A 75 -9.00 -13.39 -1.18
C LEU A 75 -8.90 -14.20 -2.47
N VAL A 76 -9.59 -13.75 -3.51
CA VAL A 76 -9.44 -14.25 -4.88
C VAL A 76 -8.93 -13.12 -5.76
N GLY A 77 -7.89 -13.37 -6.55
CA GLY A 77 -7.35 -12.34 -7.44
C GLY A 77 -5.92 -12.60 -7.90
N SER A 78 -5.18 -11.53 -8.15
CA SER A 78 -3.75 -11.57 -8.52
C SER A 78 -2.94 -10.57 -7.70
N ILE A 79 -1.63 -10.76 -7.64
CA ILE A 79 -0.73 -9.87 -6.91
C ILE A 79 -0.29 -8.75 -7.87
N SER A 80 -0.55 -7.49 -7.50
CA SER A 80 -0.09 -6.35 -8.28
C SER A 80 1.45 -6.21 -8.21
N PRO A 81 2.17 -6.03 -9.34
CA PRO A 81 3.61 -5.77 -9.34
C PRO A 81 4.02 -4.53 -8.55
N PHE A 82 3.08 -3.60 -8.32
CA PHE A 82 3.28 -2.43 -7.48
C PHE A 82 3.62 -2.77 -6.03
N ILE A 83 3.41 -4.02 -5.59
CA ILE A 83 3.90 -4.50 -4.30
C ILE A 83 5.42 -4.31 -4.16
N GLY A 84 6.17 -4.36 -5.26
CA GLY A 84 7.62 -4.11 -5.30
C GLY A 84 8.02 -2.66 -4.97
N ASN A 85 7.07 -1.72 -5.00
CA ASN A 85 7.32 -0.32 -4.61
C ASN A 85 7.29 -0.12 -3.09
N LEU A 86 6.84 -1.12 -2.31
CA LEU A 86 6.82 -1.06 -0.85
C LEU A 86 8.23 -1.31 -0.28
N SER A 87 9.11 -0.33 -0.42
CA SER A 87 10.55 -0.47 -0.12
C SER A 87 10.89 -0.80 1.36
N PHE A 88 9.95 -0.60 2.28
CA PHE A 88 10.11 -0.93 3.71
C PHE A 88 9.39 -2.22 4.11
N LEU A 89 8.74 -2.92 3.16
CA LEU A 89 8.01 -4.15 3.43
C LEU A 89 8.98 -5.26 3.85
N ARG A 90 8.72 -5.85 5.02
CA ARG A 90 9.54 -6.93 5.59
C ARG A 90 8.76 -8.24 5.66
N VAL A 91 7.44 -8.16 5.73
CA VAL A 91 6.56 -9.33 5.86
C VAL A 91 5.42 -9.18 4.86
N LEU A 92 5.35 -10.12 3.92
CA LEU A 92 4.22 -10.30 3.01
C LEU A 92 3.70 -11.72 3.20
N ASN A 93 2.57 -11.85 3.90
CA ASN A 93 1.94 -13.14 4.15
C ASN A 93 0.67 -13.27 3.33
N LEU A 94 0.70 -14.17 2.34
CA LEU A 94 -0.40 -14.41 1.40
C LEU A 94 -0.99 -15.81 1.53
N GLU A 95 -0.55 -16.57 2.55
CA GLU A 95 -0.90 -17.98 2.73
C GLU A 95 -2.41 -18.20 2.80
N ASN A 96 -2.87 -19.32 2.24
CA ASN A 96 -4.27 -19.75 2.29
C ASN A 96 -5.26 -18.73 1.68
N ASN A 97 -4.91 -18.22 0.49
CA ASN A 97 -5.76 -17.44 -0.40
C ASN A 97 -5.72 -18.03 -1.82
N SER A 98 -6.63 -17.58 -2.67
CA SER A 98 -6.76 -17.99 -4.07
C SER A 98 -6.13 -16.96 -5.00
N PHE A 99 -4.83 -16.71 -4.86
CA PHE A 99 -4.10 -15.87 -5.81
C PHE A 99 -3.71 -16.70 -7.04
N HIS A 100 -4.01 -16.14 -8.21
CA HIS A 100 -3.67 -16.70 -9.50
C HIS A 100 -2.52 -15.90 -10.10
N GLN A 101 -1.67 -16.55 -10.91
CA GLN A 101 -0.43 -16.01 -11.51
C GLN A 101 0.79 -16.02 -10.58
N ALA A 102 1.96 -15.84 -11.19
CA ALA A 102 3.24 -15.83 -10.49
C ALA A 102 3.35 -14.57 -9.59
N ILE A 103 4.12 -14.71 -8.52
CA ILE A 103 4.52 -13.57 -7.68
C ILE A 103 5.45 -12.68 -8.53
N PRO A 104 5.13 -11.38 -8.72
CA PRO A 104 5.97 -10.43 -9.46
C PRO A 104 7.35 -10.20 -8.85
#